data_AF-G2IHZ0-F1
#
_entry.id   AF-G2IHZ0-F1
#
_cell.length_a   1.000
_cell.length_b   1.000
_cell.length_c   1.000
_cell.angle_alpha   90.00
_cell.angle_beta   90.00
_cell.angle_gamma   90.00
#
_symmetry.space_group_name_H-M   'P 1'
#
loop_
_entity.id
_entity.type
_entity.pdbx_description
1 polymer ?
#
loop_
_entity_poly.entity_id
_entity_poly.type
_entity_poly.pdbx_seq_one_letter_code
_entity_poly.pdbx_strand_id
1 'polypeptide(L)'
;MLVEPETRSVGRIALPEVTLCAVTSVNIAATIQALERSLGEIDFGACKLFTNRPVSIDPRKITVVPISRLESSAAYSDFLLSALADHVETSHCLVTQWDGHVIAPHLWRPEFLAYDYIGASWPQFDDGHDVGNGGFSLRSKRLMEACREPEFRKSHPEDIAIGRVNRTWLESKGMRFAPRALADLFAAERAGELGSGFGYHGVWHMPRAIGVEAFWSLYQGLDDRGTIKHDFARILGEVGRGAGGLPRAIRMILDHVADRLRGSGRDDAHAGPAERPDEL
;
A
#
# COMPACT_ATOMS: atom_id res chain seq x y z
N MET A 1 4.62 36.82 30.67
CA MET A 1 4.56 36.67 29.21
C MET A 1 5.19 35.33 28.89
N LEU A 2 4.36 34.30 28.74
CA LEU A 2 4.83 32.94 28.46
C LEU A 2 5.12 32.86 26.96
N VAL A 3 6.37 32.57 26.63
CA VAL A 3 6.81 32.33 25.25
C VAL A 3 6.33 30.92 24.87
N GLU A 4 5.38 30.83 23.96
CA GLU A 4 4.99 29.55 23.36
C GLU A 4 6.17 28.98 22.56
N PRO A 5 6.40 27.65 22.59
CA PRO A 5 7.49 27.06 21.83
C PRO A 5 7.15 27.13 20.33
N GLU A 6 7.98 27.84 19.58
CA GLU A 6 7.97 27.77 18.12
C GLU A 6 8.10 26.31 17.68
N THR A 7 7.03 25.79 17.07
CA THR A 7 7.09 24.57 16.27
C THR A 7 8.06 24.82 15.12
N ARG A 8 9.31 24.35 15.27
CA ARG A 8 10.28 24.31 14.17
C ARG A 8 9.63 23.60 12.99
N SER A 9 9.35 24.32 11.91
CA SER A 9 9.04 23.73 10.61
C SER A 9 10.30 23.00 10.14
N VAL A 10 10.34 21.69 10.36
CA VAL A 10 11.32 20.83 9.67
C VAL A 10 11.01 21.00 8.18
N GLY A 11 11.98 21.49 7.42
CA GLY A 11 11.80 21.76 5.99
C GLY A 11 11.30 20.52 5.27
N ARG A 12 10.37 20.69 4.32
CA ARG A 12 9.86 19.59 3.49
C ARG A 12 11.00 18.95 2.70
N ILE A 13 10.95 17.63 2.54
CA ILE A 13 11.96 16.89 1.79
C ILE A 13 11.62 16.95 0.31
N ALA A 14 12.56 17.33 -0.54
CA ALA A 14 12.38 17.29 -2.00
C ALA A 14 12.81 15.92 -2.55
N LEU A 15 11.91 15.24 -3.27
CA LEU A 15 12.14 13.98 -3.97
C LEU A 15 11.72 14.09 -5.45
N PRO A 16 12.41 14.92 -6.26
CA PRO A 16 12.08 15.11 -7.67
C PRO A 16 12.22 13.82 -8.50
N GLU A 17 13.01 12.86 -8.03
CA GLU A 17 13.25 11.56 -8.66
C GLU A 17 12.13 10.55 -8.44
N VAL A 18 11.14 10.88 -7.61
CA VAL A 18 10.07 9.97 -7.16
C VAL A 18 8.70 10.50 -7.56
N THR A 19 7.92 9.68 -8.23
CA THR A 19 6.47 9.88 -8.38
C THR A 19 5.72 9.08 -7.32
N LEU A 20 4.89 9.75 -6.51
CA LEU A 20 3.97 9.08 -5.59
C LEU A 20 2.74 8.60 -6.37
N CYS A 21 2.42 7.31 -6.29
CA CYS A 21 1.30 6.71 -7.02
C CYS A 21 0.38 5.93 -6.08
N ALA A 22 -0.93 6.12 -6.23
CA ALA A 22 -1.93 5.23 -5.66
C ALA A 22 -2.92 4.78 -6.73
N VAL A 23 -3.28 3.50 -6.73
CA VAL A 23 -4.23 2.90 -7.68
C VAL A 23 -5.38 2.32 -6.88
N THR A 24 -6.62 2.73 -7.15
CA THR A 24 -7.75 2.16 -6.43
C THR A 24 -9.13 2.37 -7.10
N SER A 25 -10.05 1.43 -6.85
CA SER A 25 -11.49 1.54 -7.14
C SER A 25 -12.39 1.46 -5.91
N VAL A 26 -11.79 1.33 -4.72
CA VAL A 26 -12.42 1.24 -3.40
C VAL A 26 -11.69 2.14 -2.41
N ASN A 27 -12.29 2.49 -1.28
CA ASN A 27 -11.66 3.29 -0.23
C ASN A 27 -10.95 4.55 -0.77
N ILE A 28 -11.52 5.18 -1.80
CA ILE A 28 -10.88 6.27 -2.55
C ILE A 28 -10.58 7.45 -1.63
N ALA A 29 -11.53 7.80 -0.75
CA ALA A 29 -11.33 8.88 0.22
C ALA A 29 -10.19 8.57 1.22
N ALA A 30 -10.05 7.31 1.66
CA ALA A 30 -8.94 6.89 2.51
C ALA A 30 -7.60 6.92 1.75
N THR A 31 -7.61 6.54 0.47
CA THR A 31 -6.44 6.60 -0.42
C THR A 31 -5.98 8.04 -0.65
N ILE A 32 -6.91 8.97 -0.87
CA ILE A 32 -6.59 10.41 -0.97
C ILE A 32 -5.94 10.89 0.33
N GLN A 33 -6.47 10.52 1.50
CA GLN A 33 -5.86 10.89 2.78
C GLN A 33 -4.42 10.34 2.93
N ALA A 34 -4.14 9.13 2.46
CA ALA A 34 -2.78 8.56 2.47
C ALA A 34 -1.81 9.37 1.58
N LEU A 35 -2.28 9.79 0.39
CA LEU A 35 -1.51 10.68 -0.50
C LEU A 35 -1.27 12.04 0.13
N GLU A 36 -2.31 12.67 0.68
CA GLU A 36 -2.24 14.00 1.30
C GLU A 36 -1.29 14.02 2.51
N ARG A 37 -1.29 12.95 3.33
CA ARG A 37 -0.34 12.80 4.44
C ARG A 37 1.10 12.78 3.94
N SER A 38 1.37 12.00 2.90
CA SER A 38 2.72 11.92 2.32
C SER A 38 3.15 13.26 1.70
N LEU A 39 2.24 13.95 1.03
CA LEU A 39 2.48 15.29 0.46
C LEU A 39 2.67 16.38 1.52
N GLY A 40 2.14 16.22 2.73
CA GLY A 40 2.24 17.23 3.79
C GLY A 40 3.68 17.58 4.16
N GLU A 41 4.61 16.62 4.05
CA GLU A 41 6.00 16.77 4.48
C GLU A 41 7.02 16.54 3.34
N ILE A 42 6.57 16.12 2.16
CA ILE A 42 7.43 15.79 1.02
C ILE A 42 6.96 16.49 -0.25
N ASP A 43 7.91 17.03 -1.01
CA ASP A 43 7.75 17.55 -2.36
C ASP A 43 8.22 16.51 -3.38
N PHE A 44 7.30 15.66 -3.83
CA PHE A 44 7.55 14.67 -4.88
C PHE A 44 7.64 15.30 -6.27
N GLY A 45 8.36 14.66 -7.19
CA GLY A 45 8.40 15.08 -8.60
C GLY A 45 7.02 15.06 -9.27
N ALA A 46 6.16 14.13 -8.86
CA ALA A 46 4.74 14.12 -9.21
C ALA A 46 3.93 13.27 -8.20
N CYS A 47 2.61 13.48 -8.16
CA CYS A 47 1.68 12.63 -7.41
C CYS A 47 0.48 12.26 -8.28
N LYS A 48 0.17 10.96 -8.39
CA LYS A 48 -0.88 10.43 -9.28
C LYS A 48 -1.83 9.50 -8.53
N LEU A 49 -3.13 9.75 -8.70
CA LEU A 49 -4.21 8.87 -8.23
C LEU A 49 -4.89 8.24 -9.43
N PHE A 50 -4.77 6.93 -9.58
CA PHE A 50 -5.46 6.15 -10.60
C PHE A 50 -6.77 5.62 -10.04
N THR A 51 -7.90 6.08 -10.56
CA THR A 51 -9.20 5.63 -10.07
C THR A 51 -10.29 5.70 -11.14
N ASN A 52 -11.35 4.91 -10.95
CA ASN A 52 -12.49 4.85 -11.87
C ASN A 52 -13.60 5.86 -11.55
N ARG A 53 -13.47 6.62 -10.45
CA ARG A 53 -14.47 7.60 -10.04
C ARG A 53 -13.90 9.01 -10.10
N PRO A 54 -14.69 10.01 -10.54
CA PRO A 54 -14.28 11.40 -10.43
C PRO A 54 -14.11 11.77 -8.95
N VAL A 55 -13.06 12.53 -8.65
CA VAL A 55 -12.79 13.06 -7.30
C VAL A 55 -12.49 14.56 -7.41
N SER A 56 -12.92 15.33 -6.42
CA SER A 56 -12.68 16.77 -6.36
C SER A 56 -11.51 17.03 -5.40
N ILE A 57 -10.32 17.18 -5.96
CA ILE A 57 -9.06 17.48 -5.25
C ILE A 57 -8.26 18.52 -6.04
N ASP A 58 -7.32 19.21 -5.39
CA ASP A 58 -6.48 20.22 -6.07
C ASP A 58 -5.57 19.52 -7.11
N PRO A 59 -5.79 19.74 -8.43
CA PRO A 59 -5.02 19.08 -9.47
C PRO A 59 -3.55 19.49 -9.49
N ARG A 60 -3.18 20.59 -8.83
CA ARG A 60 -1.79 21.02 -8.65
C ARG A 60 -1.04 20.17 -7.62
N LYS A 61 -1.77 19.46 -6.76
CA LYS A 61 -1.20 18.57 -5.73
C LYS A 61 -1.25 17.11 -6.17
N ILE A 62 -2.37 16.66 -6.73
CA ILE A 62 -2.60 15.27 -7.12
C ILE A 62 -3.23 15.25 -8.51
N THR A 63 -2.53 14.63 -9.47
CA THR A 63 -3.11 14.36 -10.79
C THR A 63 -4.00 13.13 -10.73
N VAL A 64 -5.28 13.30 -11.04
CA VAL A 64 -6.23 12.18 -11.15
C VAL A 64 -6.14 11.59 -12.55
N VAL A 65 -5.84 10.29 -12.64
CA VAL A 65 -5.78 9.55 -13.89
C VAL A 65 -6.97 8.58 -13.93
N PRO A 66 -7.96 8.80 -14.81
CA PRO A 66 -9.09 7.90 -14.94
C PRO A 66 -8.63 6.52 -15.43
N ILE A 67 -9.10 5.46 -14.77
CA ILE A 67 -8.90 4.07 -15.18
C ILE A 67 -10.23 3.31 -15.20
N SER A 68 -10.27 2.17 -15.88
CA SER A 68 -11.37 1.23 -15.71
C SER A 68 -11.48 0.76 -14.26
N ARG A 69 -12.69 0.41 -13.83
CA ARG A 69 -12.91 -0.15 -12.50
C ARG A 69 -12.09 -1.42 -12.31
N LEU A 70 -11.35 -1.48 -11.21
CA LEU A 70 -10.65 -2.68 -10.78
C LEU A 70 -11.66 -3.59 -10.07
N GLU A 71 -11.96 -4.73 -10.68
CA GLU A 71 -12.96 -5.68 -10.16
C GLU A 71 -12.38 -6.67 -9.14
N SER A 72 -11.05 -6.73 -8.98
CA SER A 72 -10.39 -7.64 -8.04
C SER A 72 -8.97 -7.17 -7.67
N SER A 73 -8.40 -7.80 -6.64
CA SER A 73 -6.98 -7.62 -6.29
C SER A 73 -6.04 -8.11 -7.40
N ALA A 74 -6.44 -9.12 -8.19
CA ALA A 74 -5.69 -9.55 -9.36
C ALA A 74 -5.70 -8.49 -10.48
N ALA A 75 -6.82 -7.78 -10.68
CA ALA A 75 -6.88 -6.65 -11.60
C ALA A 75 -6.00 -5.47 -11.15
N TYR A 76 -5.91 -5.23 -9.84
CA TYR A 76 -4.95 -4.28 -9.27
C TYR A 76 -3.50 -4.69 -9.58
N SER A 77 -3.15 -5.95 -9.32
CA SER A 77 -1.81 -6.48 -9.60
C SER A 77 -1.46 -6.36 -11.08
N ASP A 78 -2.38 -6.71 -11.98
CA ASP A 78 -2.15 -6.55 -13.42
C ASP A 78 -1.94 -5.08 -13.81
N PHE A 79 -2.74 -4.15 -13.28
CA PHE A 79 -2.53 -2.73 -13.55
C PHE A 79 -1.12 -2.26 -13.15
N LEU A 80 -0.64 -2.67 -11.97
CA LEU A 80 0.70 -2.33 -11.50
C LEU A 80 1.81 -2.94 -12.36
N LEU A 81 1.63 -4.17 -12.84
CA LEU A 81 2.63 -4.89 -13.65
C LEU A 81 2.61 -4.50 -15.13
N SER A 82 1.49 -3.98 -15.62
CA SER A 82 1.25 -3.79 -17.06
C SER A 82 1.17 -2.33 -17.49
N ALA A 83 0.50 -1.47 -16.70
CA ALA A 83 0.11 -0.13 -17.12
C ALA A 83 0.77 1.01 -16.33
N LEU A 84 1.12 0.79 -15.05
CA LEU A 84 1.68 1.85 -14.21
C LEU A 84 2.93 2.51 -14.82
N ALA A 85 3.77 1.71 -15.50
CA ALA A 85 4.98 2.18 -16.15
C ALA A 85 4.70 3.36 -17.09
N ASP A 86 3.64 3.31 -17.91
CA ASP A 86 3.32 4.34 -18.91
C ASP A 86 3.02 5.72 -18.29
N HIS A 87 2.76 5.76 -16.98
CA HIS A 87 2.41 6.97 -16.25
C HIS A 87 3.50 7.49 -15.33
N VAL A 88 4.68 6.88 -15.28
CA VAL A 88 5.80 7.34 -14.44
C VAL A 88 6.92 7.85 -15.34
N GLU A 89 7.24 9.14 -15.19
CA GLU A 89 8.32 9.82 -15.94
C GLU A 89 9.60 9.99 -15.09
N THR A 90 9.46 9.91 -13.77
CA THR A 90 10.58 9.99 -12.83
C THR A 90 11.34 8.66 -12.77
N SER A 91 12.51 8.66 -12.14
CA SER A 91 13.34 7.46 -12.05
C SER A 91 12.73 6.36 -11.18
N HIS A 92 11.90 6.73 -10.20
CA HIS A 92 11.28 5.83 -9.24
C HIS A 92 9.81 6.17 -8.99
N CYS A 93 9.03 5.16 -8.66
CA CYS A 93 7.65 5.26 -8.25
C CYS A 93 7.54 4.78 -6.79
N LEU A 94 6.95 5.60 -5.92
CA LEU A 94 6.51 5.16 -4.59
C LEU A 94 5.04 4.79 -4.70
N VAL A 95 4.75 3.49 -4.70
CA VAL A 95 3.38 2.96 -4.65
C VAL A 95 2.89 3.01 -3.21
N THR A 96 1.68 3.51 -3.02
CA THR A 96 1.01 3.61 -1.72
C THR A 96 -0.44 3.13 -1.83
N GLN A 97 -0.88 2.31 -0.89
CA GLN A 97 -2.28 1.94 -0.70
C GLN A 97 -2.93 2.81 0.39
N TRP A 98 -4.23 2.66 0.62
CA TRP A 98 -4.96 3.51 1.57
C TRP A 98 -4.48 3.34 3.02
N ASP A 99 -3.91 2.18 3.34
CA ASP A 99 -3.40 1.78 4.65
C ASP A 99 -1.88 1.67 4.69
N GLY A 100 -1.18 2.32 3.75
CA GLY A 100 0.26 2.54 3.82
C GLY A 100 0.59 3.95 3.38
N HIS A 101 1.39 4.67 4.16
CA HIS A 101 1.87 6.01 3.81
C HIS A 101 3.12 6.37 4.60
N VAL A 102 3.73 7.51 4.26
CA VAL A 102 4.87 8.08 4.98
C VAL A 102 4.46 8.38 6.43
N ILE A 103 5.35 8.07 7.37
CA ILE A 103 5.16 8.37 8.81
C ILE A 103 6.34 9.12 9.42
N ALA A 104 7.54 8.92 8.89
CA ALA A 104 8.76 9.55 9.38
C ALA A 104 9.60 10.02 8.19
N PRO A 105 9.23 11.16 7.56
CA PRO A 105 9.89 11.61 6.33
C PRO A 105 11.39 11.84 6.53
N HIS A 106 11.81 12.33 7.70
CA HIS A 106 13.22 12.51 8.08
C HIS A 106 14.07 11.22 8.06
N LEU A 107 13.44 10.04 7.98
CA LEU A 107 14.12 8.76 7.82
C LEU A 107 14.30 8.36 6.35
N TRP A 108 13.87 9.21 5.40
CA TRP A 108 14.21 9.03 3.99
C TRP A 108 15.73 8.98 3.81
N ARG A 109 16.20 8.02 3.02
CA ARG A 109 17.62 7.88 2.69
C ARG A 109 17.80 7.92 1.18
N PRO A 110 18.70 8.77 0.66
CA PRO A 110 19.01 8.79 -0.76
C PRO A 110 19.45 7.43 -1.31
N GLU A 111 20.05 6.58 -0.46
CA GLU A 111 20.46 5.21 -0.83
C GLU A 111 19.29 4.31 -1.27
N PHE A 112 18.05 4.64 -0.91
CA PHE A 112 16.87 3.91 -1.38
C PHE A 112 16.76 3.95 -2.92
N LEU A 113 17.21 5.04 -3.57
CA LEU A 113 17.20 5.19 -5.02
C LEU A 113 18.28 4.35 -5.73
N ALA A 114 19.16 3.67 -4.99
CA ALA A 114 20.15 2.75 -5.54
C ALA A 114 19.59 1.34 -5.82
N TYR A 115 18.30 1.12 -5.51
CA TYR A 115 17.60 -0.15 -5.63
C TYR A 115 16.36 -0.01 -6.52
N ASP A 116 16.10 -1.06 -7.26
CA ASP A 116 14.95 -1.19 -8.15
C ASP A 116 13.68 -1.57 -7.43
N TYR A 117 13.79 -2.28 -6.32
CA TYR A 117 12.63 -2.65 -5.51
C TYR A 117 12.92 -2.60 -4.03
N ILE A 118 12.07 -1.86 -3.31
CA ILE A 118 12.05 -1.83 -1.85
C ILE A 118 10.58 -1.86 -1.42
N GLY A 119 10.23 -2.84 -0.60
CA GLY A 119 9.00 -2.86 0.19
C GLY A 119 9.33 -3.36 1.58
N ALA A 120 8.37 -3.40 2.51
CA ALA A 120 8.61 -4.00 3.82
C ALA A 120 9.07 -5.46 3.67
N SER A 121 9.88 -5.92 4.62
CA SER A 121 10.37 -7.30 4.62
C SER A 121 9.28 -8.29 5.07
N TRP A 122 9.33 -9.50 4.50
CA TRP A 122 8.43 -10.60 4.80
C TRP A 122 9.08 -11.53 5.83
N PRO A 123 8.56 -11.61 7.07
CA PRO A 123 9.14 -12.48 8.10
C PRO A 123 8.91 -13.97 7.83
N GLN A 124 7.97 -14.33 6.96
CA GLN A 124 7.66 -15.72 6.62
C GLN A 124 8.63 -16.37 5.63
N PHE A 125 9.59 -15.62 5.08
CA PHE A 125 10.59 -16.11 4.14
C PHE A 125 12.01 -15.92 4.71
N ASP A 126 12.83 -16.95 4.59
CA ASP A 126 14.21 -17.00 5.11
C ASP A 126 15.25 -17.39 4.03
N ASP A 127 14.82 -17.48 2.77
CA ASP A 127 15.63 -17.89 1.62
C ASP A 127 16.38 -16.72 0.93
N GLY A 128 16.38 -15.54 1.54
CA GLY A 128 16.97 -14.32 0.98
C GLY A 128 16.11 -13.58 -0.05
N HIS A 129 14.91 -14.10 -0.38
CA HIS A 129 13.91 -13.42 -1.22
C HIS A 129 12.76 -12.86 -0.37
N ASP A 130 13.12 -12.18 0.70
CA ASP A 130 12.26 -11.82 1.82
C ASP A 130 11.95 -10.33 1.88
N VAL A 131 12.10 -9.60 0.77
CA VAL A 131 11.81 -8.18 0.64
C VAL A 131 10.91 -7.94 -0.56
N GLY A 132 9.82 -7.19 -0.35
CA GLY A 132 9.03 -6.72 -1.47
C GLY A 132 7.58 -6.32 -1.21
N ASN A 133 7.08 -6.23 0.03
CA ASN A 133 5.65 -5.95 0.25
C ASN A 133 5.11 -4.78 -0.61
N GLY A 134 4.06 -5.03 -1.38
CA GLY A 134 3.64 -4.14 -2.48
C GLY A 134 2.92 -2.85 -2.06
N GLY A 135 2.25 -2.84 -0.91
CA GLY A 135 1.28 -1.80 -0.53
C GLY A 135 1.90 -0.47 -0.05
N PHE A 136 3.19 -0.48 0.26
CA PHE A 136 4.04 0.71 0.34
C PHE A 136 5.42 0.33 -0.19
N SER A 137 5.69 0.61 -1.47
CA SER A 137 6.90 0.12 -2.14
C SER A 137 7.51 1.14 -3.11
N LEU A 138 8.83 1.26 -3.08
CA LEU A 138 9.62 2.00 -4.06
C LEU A 138 10.00 1.07 -5.21
N ARG A 139 9.73 1.51 -6.44
CA ARG A 139 9.95 0.73 -7.67
C ARG A 139 10.67 1.59 -8.69
N SER A 140 11.82 1.16 -9.22
CA SER A 140 12.46 1.91 -10.31
C SER A 140 11.64 1.83 -11.59
N LYS A 141 11.80 2.84 -12.44
CA LYS A 141 11.21 2.86 -13.79
C LYS A 141 11.62 1.64 -14.61
N ARG A 142 12.90 1.26 -14.56
CA ARG A 142 13.42 0.11 -15.31
C ARG A 142 12.85 -1.23 -14.82
N LEU A 143 12.54 -1.36 -13.54
CA LEU A 143 11.84 -2.54 -13.03
C LEU A 143 10.41 -2.62 -13.59
N MET A 144 9.68 -1.51 -13.54
CA MET A 144 8.30 -1.47 -14.06
C MET A 144 8.23 -1.79 -15.55
N GLU A 145 9.22 -1.35 -16.35
CA GLU A 145 9.31 -1.75 -17.76
C GLU A 145 9.67 -3.23 -17.92
N ALA A 146 10.57 -3.77 -17.10
CA ALA A 146 10.92 -5.19 -17.15
C ALA A 146 9.73 -6.11 -16.84
N CYS A 147 8.79 -5.68 -15.98
CA CYS A 147 7.55 -6.42 -15.71
C CYS A 147 6.65 -6.62 -16.94
N ARG A 148 6.85 -5.84 -18.00
CA ARG A 148 6.05 -5.90 -19.24
C ARG A 148 6.66 -6.84 -20.29
N GLU A 149 7.88 -7.29 -20.08
CA GLU A 149 8.56 -8.17 -21.02
C GLU A 149 7.90 -9.56 -21.08
N PRO A 150 7.92 -10.23 -22.25
CA PRO A 150 7.27 -11.54 -22.42
C PRO A 150 7.76 -12.62 -21.45
N GLU A 151 9.01 -12.55 -21.03
CA GLU A 151 9.64 -13.48 -20.10
C GLU A 151 9.20 -13.27 -18.64
N PHE A 152 8.65 -12.09 -18.32
CA PHE A 152 8.16 -11.82 -16.97
C PHE A 152 6.85 -12.58 -16.71
N ARG A 153 6.87 -13.46 -15.72
CA ARG A 153 5.73 -14.28 -15.31
C ARG A 153 4.81 -13.48 -14.40
N LYS A 154 3.85 -12.78 -14.98
CA LYS A 154 2.84 -12.01 -14.23
C LYS A 154 1.96 -12.94 -13.39
N SER A 155 1.73 -12.57 -12.13
CA SER A 155 0.81 -13.25 -11.23
C SER A 155 0.32 -12.31 -10.13
N HIS A 156 -0.76 -12.72 -9.45
CA HIS A 156 -1.22 -12.08 -8.21
C HIS A 156 -0.73 -12.89 -7.00
N PRO A 157 -0.24 -12.23 -5.93
CA PRO A 157 -0.04 -10.79 -5.81
C PRO A 157 1.22 -10.30 -6.55
N GLU A 158 1.20 -9.05 -7.01
CA GLU A 158 2.25 -8.49 -7.88
C GLU A 158 3.61 -8.40 -7.19
N ASP A 159 3.60 -8.21 -5.88
CA ASP A 159 4.82 -8.15 -5.08
C ASP A 159 5.52 -9.50 -4.99
N ILE A 160 4.78 -10.60 -4.88
CA ILE A 160 5.33 -11.96 -4.99
C ILE A 160 5.78 -12.24 -6.41
N ALA A 161 5.07 -11.75 -7.43
CA ALA A 161 5.49 -11.86 -8.82
C ALA A 161 6.87 -11.20 -9.04
N ILE A 162 7.07 -9.99 -8.53
CA ILE A 162 8.31 -9.22 -8.64
C ILE A 162 9.41 -9.78 -7.71
N GLY A 163 9.12 -9.85 -6.42
CA GLY A 163 10.06 -10.12 -5.33
C GLY A 163 10.48 -11.56 -5.20
N ARG A 164 9.72 -12.51 -5.78
CA ARG A 164 10.01 -13.95 -5.68
C ARG A 164 9.97 -14.67 -7.04
N VAL A 165 8.82 -14.70 -7.71
CA VAL A 165 8.64 -15.53 -8.93
C VAL A 165 9.63 -15.15 -10.03
N ASN A 166 9.84 -13.85 -10.24
CA ASN A 166 10.74 -13.34 -11.28
C ASN A 166 12.06 -12.80 -10.70
N ARG A 167 12.32 -13.02 -9.41
CA ARG A 167 13.42 -12.39 -8.68
C ARG A 167 14.78 -12.68 -9.31
N THR A 168 15.09 -13.96 -9.51
CA THR A 168 16.36 -14.40 -10.12
C THR A 168 16.51 -13.89 -11.56
N TRP A 169 15.41 -13.83 -12.32
CA TRP A 169 15.44 -13.30 -13.69
C TRP A 169 15.65 -11.77 -13.72
N LEU A 170 15.07 -11.03 -12.78
CA LEU A 170 15.30 -9.60 -12.63
C LEU A 170 16.76 -9.32 -12.20
N GLU A 171 17.30 -10.09 -11.25
CA GLU A 171 18.69 -9.95 -10.80
C GLU A 171 19.69 -10.30 -11.91
N SER A 172 19.41 -11.28 -12.76
CA SER A 172 20.27 -11.59 -13.91
C SER A 172 20.32 -10.46 -14.95
N LYS A 173 19.34 -9.55 -14.93
CA LYS A 173 19.33 -8.27 -15.68
C LYS A 173 19.99 -7.11 -14.94
N GLY A 174 20.61 -7.37 -13.79
CA GLY A 174 21.25 -6.35 -12.97
C GLY A 174 20.28 -5.49 -12.16
N MET A 175 19.04 -5.96 -11.95
CA MET A 175 18.14 -5.32 -10.98
C MET A 175 18.63 -5.58 -9.56
N ARG A 176 18.51 -4.58 -8.71
CA ARG A 176 18.94 -4.61 -7.32
C ARG A 176 17.72 -4.47 -6.44
N PHE A 177 17.53 -5.41 -5.53
CA PHE A 177 16.50 -5.31 -4.51
C PHE A 177 17.15 -4.95 -3.19
N ALA A 178 16.46 -4.17 -2.37
CA ALA A 178 16.99 -3.81 -1.07
C ALA A 178 17.26 -5.05 -0.21
N PRO A 179 18.38 -5.10 0.53
CA PRO A 179 18.56 -6.09 1.58
C PRO A 179 17.56 -5.84 2.71
N ARG A 180 17.18 -6.90 3.46
CA ARG A 180 16.22 -6.82 4.57
C ARG A 180 16.48 -5.66 5.52
N ALA A 181 17.73 -5.46 5.95
CA ALA A 181 18.07 -4.38 6.87
C ALA A 181 17.68 -2.99 6.35
N LEU A 182 17.82 -2.76 5.03
CA LEU A 182 17.41 -1.51 4.41
C LEU A 182 15.89 -1.43 4.21
N ALA A 183 15.25 -2.55 3.87
CA ALA A 183 13.81 -2.66 3.77
C ALA A 183 13.10 -2.30 5.09
N ASP A 184 13.64 -2.76 6.23
CA ASP A 184 13.09 -2.47 7.57
C ASP A 184 13.25 -1.00 7.98
N LEU A 185 14.23 -0.30 7.40
CA LEU A 185 14.40 1.16 7.54
C LEU A 185 13.52 1.95 6.56
N PHE A 186 13.08 1.32 5.47
CA PHE A 186 12.19 1.92 4.50
C PHE A 186 10.73 1.85 4.96
N ALA A 187 10.25 0.67 5.35
CA ALA A 187 8.85 0.50 5.74
C ALA A 187 8.64 -0.59 6.80
N ALA A 188 7.76 -0.29 7.77
CA ALA A 188 7.24 -1.27 8.71
C ALA A 188 5.96 -1.94 8.18
N GLU A 189 5.79 -3.23 8.44
CA GLU A 189 4.56 -3.97 8.13
C GLU A 189 4.40 -5.15 9.13
N ARG A 190 4.57 -6.41 8.68
CA ARG A 190 4.63 -7.58 9.58
C ARG A 190 5.97 -7.70 10.30
N ALA A 191 7.03 -7.18 9.69
CA ALA A 191 8.34 -6.94 10.30
C ALA A 191 8.61 -5.42 10.38
N GLY A 192 9.62 -5.03 11.15
CA GLY A 192 9.97 -3.64 11.39
C GLY A 192 9.09 -2.97 12.45
N GLU A 193 9.64 -1.90 13.04
CA GLU A 193 8.98 -1.13 14.10
C GLU A 193 8.37 0.16 13.54
N LEU A 194 7.10 0.41 13.87
CA LEU A 194 6.42 1.63 13.44
C LEU A 194 7.16 2.86 13.98
N GLY A 195 7.46 3.82 13.10
CA GLY A 195 8.24 5.02 13.44
C GLY A 195 9.76 4.87 13.37
N SER A 196 10.28 3.65 13.17
CA SER A 196 11.71 3.42 12.84
C SER A 196 11.97 3.33 11.33
N GLY A 197 10.90 3.25 10.53
CA GLY A 197 10.95 3.27 9.07
C GLY A 197 10.36 4.54 8.48
N PHE A 198 10.78 4.89 7.26
CA PHE A 198 10.28 6.05 6.52
C PHE A 198 8.75 6.04 6.34
N GLY A 199 8.19 4.88 6.00
CA GLY A 199 6.75 4.66 5.91
C GLY A 199 6.31 3.37 6.59
N TYR A 200 5.08 2.97 6.29
CA TYR A 200 4.54 1.69 6.71
C TYR A 200 3.49 1.20 5.73
N HIS A 201 3.10 -0.07 5.86
CA HIS A 201 1.93 -0.64 5.22
C HIS A 201 1.20 -1.57 6.20
N GLY A 202 -0.12 -1.68 6.03
CA GLY A 202 -0.99 -2.56 6.80
C GLY A 202 -1.89 -1.79 7.75
N VAL A 203 -3.20 -2.00 7.58
CA VAL A 203 -4.27 -1.35 8.36
C VAL A 203 -4.11 -1.43 9.89
N TRP A 204 -3.46 -2.48 10.42
CA TRP A 204 -3.23 -2.63 11.86
C TRP A 204 -2.25 -1.60 12.44
N HIS A 205 -1.44 -0.94 11.62
CA HIS A 205 -0.57 0.14 12.07
C HIS A 205 -1.29 1.47 12.14
N MET A 206 -2.40 1.64 11.41
CA MET A 206 -3.08 2.93 11.28
C MET A 206 -3.54 3.54 12.62
N PRO A 207 -4.17 2.81 13.57
CA PRO A 207 -4.59 3.41 14.84
C PRO A 207 -3.42 4.06 15.61
N ARG A 208 -2.22 3.50 15.50
CA ARG A 208 -1.00 4.06 16.09
C ARG A 208 -0.37 5.14 15.21
N ALA A 209 -0.40 4.98 13.88
CA ALA A 209 0.24 5.89 12.93
C ALA A 209 -0.50 7.23 12.80
N ILE A 210 -1.84 7.21 12.77
CA ILE A 210 -2.66 8.41 12.56
C ILE A 210 -3.52 8.77 13.77
N GLY A 211 -3.49 7.94 14.82
CA GLY A 211 -4.31 8.09 16.01
C GLY A 211 -5.70 7.45 15.85
N VAL A 212 -6.26 6.98 16.97
CA VAL A 212 -7.49 6.19 16.99
C VAL A 212 -8.70 6.97 16.46
N GLU A 213 -8.81 8.27 16.76
CA GLU A 213 -9.93 9.10 16.29
C GLU A 213 -9.88 9.32 14.77
N ALA A 214 -8.70 9.63 14.23
CA ALA A 214 -8.53 9.77 12.78
C ALA A 214 -8.78 8.45 12.06
N PHE A 215 -8.26 7.34 12.61
CA PHE A 215 -8.54 6.01 12.09
C PHE A 215 -10.03 5.68 12.15
N TRP A 216 -10.72 6.00 13.25
CA TRP A 216 -12.15 5.75 13.38
C TRP A 216 -12.96 6.52 12.34
N SER A 217 -12.68 7.81 12.16
CA SER A 217 -13.32 8.62 11.12
C SER A 217 -13.10 8.05 9.72
N LEU A 218 -11.90 7.54 9.45
CA LEU A 218 -11.56 6.90 8.18
C LEU A 218 -12.32 5.56 8.02
N TYR A 219 -12.32 4.72 9.06
CA TYR A 219 -13.00 3.42 9.10
C TYR A 219 -14.49 3.53 8.77
N GLN A 220 -15.16 4.56 9.30
CA GLN A 220 -16.58 4.81 9.04
C GLN A 220 -16.87 5.07 7.55
N GLY A 221 -15.89 5.60 6.80
CA GLY A 221 -16.01 5.91 5.38
C GLY A 221 -15.57 4.79 4.42
N LEU A 222 -15.09 3.65 4.93
CA LEU A 222 -14.64 2.54 4.07
C LEU A 222 -15.83 1.87 3.38
N ASP A 223 -15.72 1.70 2.07
CA ASP A 223 -16.67 0.94 1.25
C ASP A 223 -16.18 -0.50 0.99
N ASP A 224 -14.90 -0.78 1.23
CA ASP A 224 -14.32 -2.12 1.31
C ASP A 224 -13.54 -2.30 2.61
N ARG A 225 -13.86 -3.37 3.37
CA ARG A 225 -13.19 -3.72 4.64
C ARG A 225 -12.45 -5.05 4.56
N GLY A 226 -12.12 -5.53 3.36
CA GLY A 226 -11.48 -6.84 3.16
C GLY A 226 -10.19 -6.98 3.96
N THR A 227 -9.30 -5.99 3.89
CA THR A 227 -8.01 -6.00 4.59
C THR A 227 -8.16 -6.00 6.12
N ILE A 228 -9.21 -5.36 6.65
CA ILE A 228 -9.50 -5.32 8.09
C ILE A 228 -9.84 -6.71 8.64
N LYS A 229 -10.49 -7.57 7.83
CA LYS A 229 -10.93 -8.91 8.29
C LYS A 229 -9.76 -9.76 8.77
N HIS A 230 -8.60 -9.64 8.15
CA HIS A 230 -7.41 -10.43 8.49
C HIS A 230 -6.79 -10.03 9.83
N ASP A 231 -6.88 -8.76 10.19
CA ASP A 231 -6.26 -8.21 11.41
C ASP A 231 -7.29 -7.69 12.43
N PHE A 232 -8.54 -8.17 12.29
CA PHE A 232 -9.70 -7.65 13.00
C PHE A 232 -9.52 -7.61 14.52
N ALA A 233 -9.06 -8.70 15.12
CA ALA A 233 -8.90 -8.79 16.59
C ALA A 233 -7.90 -7.77 17.14
N ARG A 234 -6.80 -7.54 16.40
CA ARG A 234 -5.77 -6.56 16.79
C ARG A 234 -6.31 -5.14 16.69
N ILE A 235 -6.96 -4.81 15.57
CA ILE A 235 -7.53 -3.47 15.35
C ILE A 235 -8.64 -3.19 16.38
N LEU A 236 -9.52 -4.18 16.63
CA LEU A 236 -10.58 -4.08 17.63
C LEU A 236 -10.01 -3.79 19.03
N GLY A 237 -8.93 -4.48 19.42
CA GLY A 237 -8.27 -4.28 20.70
C GLY A 237 -7.66 -2.89 20.87
N GLU A 238 -7.14 -2.28 19.80
CA GLU A 238 -6.58 -0.93 19.84
C GLU A 238 -7.67 0.15 19.83
N VAL A 239 -8.65 0.03 18.94
CA VAL A 239 -9.76 0.99 18.79
C VAL A 239 -10.74 0.93 19.96
N GLY A 240 -10.86 -0.24 20.59
CA GLY A 240 -11.72 -0.45 21.75
C GLY A 240 -11.20 0.19 23.05
N ARG A 241 -9.99 0.75 23.06
CA ARG A 241 -9.40 1.41 24.24
C ARG A 241 -9.79 2.89 24.32
N GLY A 242 -9.81 3.43 25.53
CA GLY A 242 -10.05 4.85 25.78
C GLY A 242 -11.53 5.28 25.67
N ALA A 243 -11.77 6.59 25.78
CA ALA A 243 -13.10 7.17 25.68
C ALA A 243 -13.75 6.84 24.33
N GLY A 244 -15.01 6.41 24.33
CA GLY A 244 -15.71 5.97 23.12
C GLY A 244 -15.23 4.63 22.54
N GLY A 245 -14.34 3.89 23.21
CA GLY A 245 -13.85 2.58 22.74
C GLY A 245 -14.94 1.52 22.59
N LEU A 246 -15.80 1.35 23.60
CA LEU A 246 -16.89 0.37 23.59
C LEU A 246 -17.87 0.52 22.40
N PRO A 247 -18.45 1.72 22.13
CA PRO A 247 -19.35 1.88 20.99
C PRO A 247 -18.65 1.64 19.65
N ARG A 248 -17.37 2.01 19.51
CA ARG A 248 -16.56 1.71 18.30
C ARG A 248 -16.40 0.20 18.11
N ALA A 249 -16.02 -0.51 19.17
CA ALA A 249 -15.84 -1.95 19.13
C ALA A 249 -17.14 -2.69 18.76
N ILE A 250 -18.28 -2.30 19.35
CA ILE A 250 -19.59 -2.86 19.00
C ILE A 250 -19.88 -2.66 17.52
N ARG A 251 -19.67 -1.44 17.01
CA ARG A 251 -19.92 -1.15 15.58
C ARG A 251 -19.03 -1.98 14.66
N MET A 252 -17.74 -2.12 14.98
CA MET A 252 -16.81 -2.97 14.20
C MET A 252 -17.26 -4.43 14.15
N ILE A 253 -17.75 -4.98 15.27
CA ILE A 253 -18.28 -6.36 15.31
C ILE A 253 -19.51 -6.50 14.42
N LEU A 254 -20.43 -5.53 14.47
CA LEU A 254 -21.62 -5.53 13.62
C LEU A 254 -21.27 -5.44 12.13
N ASP A 255 -20.34 -4.56 11.76
CA ASP A 255 -19.86 -4.43 10.38
C ASP A 255 -19.19 -5.73 9.90
N HIS A 256 -18.35 -6.36 10.73
CA HIS A 256 -17.66 -7.62 10.38
C HIS A 256 -18.64 -8.78 10.14
N VAL A 257 -19.70 -8.87 10.94
CA VAL A 257 -20.77 -9.86 10.74
C VAL A 257 -21.54 -9.56 9.45
N ALA A 258 -21.92 -8.31 9.22
CA ALA A 258 -22.64 -7.91 8.01
C ALA A 258 -21.82 -8.18 6.72
N ASP A 259 -20.52 -7.90 6.75
CA ASP A 259 -19.62 -8.12 5.61
C ASP A 259 -19.37 -9.61 5.35
N ARG A 260 -19.42 -10.47 6.38
CA ARG A 260 -19.39 -11.93 6.20
C ARG A 260 -20.66 -12.43 5.52
N LEU A 261 -21.83 -11.96 5.97
CA LEU A 261 -23.12 -12.34 5.39
C LEU A 261 -23.27 -11.90 3.91
N ARG A 262 -22.73 -10.72 3.57
CA ARG A 262 -22.67 -10.24 2.18
C ARG A 262 -21.70 -11.03 1.31
N GLY A 263 -20.58 -11.48 1.88
CA GLY A 263 -19.59 -12.31 1.19
C GLY A 263 -20.12 -13.72 0.87
N SER A 264 -20.75 -14.38 1.85
CA SER A 264 -21.32 -15.73 1.67
C SER A 264 -22.44 -15.80 0.62
N GLY A 265 -23.11 -14.68 0.31
CA GLY A 265 -24.14 -14.63 -0.73
C GLY A 265 -23.64 -14.48 -2.17
N ARG A 266 -22.33 -14.29 -2.39
CA ARG A 266 -21.72 -14.23 -3.74
C ARG A 266 -21.12 -15.56 -4.20
N ASP A 267 -20.80 -16.47 -3.28
CA ASP A 267 -20.12 -17.72 -3.59
C ASP A 267 -21.07 -18.83 -4.11
N ASP A 268 -22.39 -18.68 -3.95
CA ASP A 268 -23.39 -19.70 -4.36
C ASP A 268 -23.83 -19.61 -5.85
N ALA A 269 -23.31 -18.66 -6.63
CA ALA A 269 -23.75 -18.45 -8.03
C ALA A 269 -22.82 -19.07 -9.11
N HIS A 270 -21.64 -19.60 -8.75
CA HIS A 270 -20.66 -20.11 -9.73
C HIS A 270 -20.07 -21.50 -9.42
N ALA A 271 -20.76 -22.33 -8.63
CA ALA A 271 -20.47 -23.75 -8.58
C ALA A 271 -21.06 -24.45 -9.83
N GLY A 272 -20.34 -24.35 -10.96
CA GLY A 272 -20.51 -25.29 -12.06
C GLY A 272 -20.24 -26.73 -11.58
N PRO A 273 -20.90 -27.74 -12.15
CA PRO A 273 -20.83 -29.10 -11.62
C PRO A 273 -19.39 -29.64 -11.68
N ALA A 274 -18.92 -30.15 -10.55
CA ALA A 274 -17.62 -30.79 -10.42
C ALA A 274 -17.55 -32.02 -11.33
N GLU A 275 -16.68 -31.96 -12.34
CA GLU A 275 -16.23 -33.16 -13.07
C GLU A 275 -15.33 -33.99 -12.15
N ARG A 276 -15.69 -35.28 -12.01
CA ARG A 276 -14.93 -36.27 -11.26
C ARG A 276 -13.71 -36.72 -12.08
N PRO A 277 -12.56 -36.96 -11.44
CA PRO A 277 -11.43 -37.57 -12.11
C PRO A 277 -11.53 -39.09 -12.03
N ASP A 278 -11.87 -39.75 -13.13
CA ASP A 278 -11.66 -41.19 -13.31
C ASP A 278 -10.92 -41.46 -14.64
N GLU A 279 -9.69 -41.95 -14.47
CA GLU A 279 -8.97 -42.99 -15.23
C GLU A 279 -8.62 -42.84 -16.73
N LEU A 280 -7.30 -43.00 -16.96
CA LEU A 280 -6.49 -43.28 -18.18
C LEU A 280 -5.91 -42.09 -18.96
#